data_AF-A0A534P0L3-F1
#
_entry.id   AF-A0A534P0L3-F1
#
_cell.length_a   1.000
_cell.length_b   1.000
_cell.length_c   1.000
_cell.angle_alpha   90.00
_cell.angle_beta   90.00
_cell.angle_gamma   90.00
#
_symmetry.space_group_name_H-M   'P 1'
#
loop_
_entity.id
_entity.type
_entity.pdbx_description
1 polymer ?
#
loop_
_entity_poly.entity_id
_entity_poly.type
_entity_poly.pdbx_seq_one_letter_code
_entity_poly.pdbx_strand_id
1 'polypeptide(L)'
;MNRLRVDWGLLGSAGVPDGIRAVVERRLAALWRLLASRIDAAQPCEGPCRSEEFALSLGRWSLTYEVDLTRGIAVVRQAMHGL
;
A
#
# COMPACT_ATOMS: atom_id res chain seq x y z
N MET A 1 9.29 -1.02 -12.85
CA MET A 1 9.48 -0.96 -11.37
C MET A 1 8.92 -2.24 -10.74
N ASN A 2 9.75 -3.21 -10.36
CA ASN A 2 9.27 -4.59 -10.12
C ASN A 2 8.80 -4.93 -8.70
N ARG A 3 8.88 -4.00 -7.74
CA ARG A 3 8.49 -4.29 -6.36
C ARG A 3 7.95 -3.04 -5.67
N LEU A 4 6.70 -3.13 -5.19
CA LEU A 4 6.12 -2.15 -4.30
C LEU A 4 6.62 -2.43 -2.87
N ARG A 5 7.17 -1.41 -2.21
CA ARG A 5 7.53 -1.47 -0.79
C ARG A 5 6.37 -0.94 0.04
N VAL A 6 6.18 -1.44 1.26
CA VAL A 6 5.18 -0.90 2.20
C VAL A 6 5.92 -0.17 3.30
N ASP A 7 5.57 1.10 3.50
CA ASP A 7 6.08 1.95 4.57
C ASP A 7 5.05 1.99 5.72
N TRP A 8 5.47 1.48 6.87
CA TRP A 8 4.70 1.44 8.11
C TRP A 8 5.09 2.55 9.10
N GLY A 9 6.08 3.38 8.76
CA GLY A 9 6.77 4.30 9.66
C GLY A 9 5.87 5.37 10.28
N LEU A 10 4.76 5.73 9.62
CA LEU A 10 3.79 6.69 10.16
C LEU A 10 2.96 6.15 11.32
N LEU A 11 2.78 4.84 11.41
CA LEU A 11 1.95 4.23 12.46
C LEU A 11 2.70 4.00 13.77
N GLY A 12 4.02 4.20 13.77
CA GLY A 12 4.89 3.69 14.82
C GLY A 12 4.87 2.16 14.85
N SER A 13 5.99 1.54 15.23
CA SER A 13 6.15 0.09 15.18
C SER A 13 5.19 -0.72 16.06
N ALA A 14 4.33 -0.08 16.86
CA ALA A 14 3.66 -0.69 18.01
C ALA A 14 2.21 -1.16 17.81
N GLY A 15 1.53 -0.78 16.73
CA GLY A 15 0.08 -1.03 16.63
C GLY A 15 -0.35 -2.31 15.92
N VAL A 16 0.33 -2.66 14.82
CA VAL A 16 -0.15 -3.69 13.88
C VAL A 16 0.64 -4.98 14.05
N PRO A 17 -0.01 -6.13 14.33
CA PRO A 17 0.66 -7.42 14.41
C PRO A 17 1.39 -7.77 13.11
N ASP A 18 2.56 -8.39 13.22
CA ASP A 18 3.38 -8.75 12.04
C ASP A 18 2.63 -9.69 11.07
N GLY A 19 1.72 -10.52 11.58
CA GLY A 19 0.85 -11.34 10.74
C GLY A 19 -0.06 -10.50 9.83
N ILE A 20 -0.63 -9.41 10.34
CA ILE A 20 -1.42 -8.47 9.55
C ILE A 20 -0.53 -7.73 8.55
N ARG A 21 0.64 -7.26 8.99
CA ARG A 21 1.62 -6.61 8.09
C ARG A 21 1.98 -7.50 6.90
N ALA A 22 2.32 -8.76 7.16
CA ALA A 22 2.68 -9.71 6.12
C ALA A 22 1.51 -10.04 5.15
N VAL A 23 0.26 -9.95 5.61
CA VAL A 23 -0.92 -10.11 4.74
C VAL A 23 -1.13 -8.87 3.87
N VAL A 24 -1.00 -7.67 4.44
CA VAL A 24 -1.10 -6.40 3.71
C VAL A 24 -0.03 -6.32 2.63
N GLU A 25 1.23 -6.59 2.99
CA GLU A 25 2.36 -6.59 2.05
C GLU A 25 2.14 -7.57 0.89
N ARG A 26 1.67 -8.79 1.17
CA ARG A 26 1.36 -9.78 0.12
C ARG A 26 0.24 -9.32 -0.80
N ARG A 27 -0.85 -8.76 -0.26
CA ARG A 27 -1.97 -8.25 -1.06
C ARG A 27 -1.54 -7.07 -1.94
N LEU A 28 -0.84 -6.10 -1.37
CA LEU A 28 -0.34 -4.94 -2.11
C LEU A 28 0.68 -5.34 -3.17
N ALA A 29 1.57 -6.29 -2.89
CA ALA A 29 2.48 -6.83 -3.90
C ALA A 29 1.74 -7.52 -5.05
N ALA A 30 0.68 -8.27 -4.77
CA ALA A 30 -0.13 -8.91 -5.82
C ALA A 30 -0.88 -7.88 -6.68
N LEU A 31 -1.50 -6.88 -6.04
CA LEU A 31 -2.16 -5.76 -6.73
C LEU A 31 -1.15 -4.98 -7.57
N TRP A 32 0.05 -4.74 -7.04
CA TRP A 32 1.12 -4.07 -7.78
C TRP A 32 1.53 -4.85 -9.02
N ARG A 33 1.65 -6.18 -8.96
CA ARG A 33 2.01 -6.97 -10.15
C ARG A 33 0.95 -6.87 -11.25
N LEU A 34 -0.32 -6.84 -10.86
CA LEU A 34 -1.44 -6.60 -11.78
C LEU A 34 -1.38 -5.19 -12.36
N LEU A 35 -1.17 -4.16 -11.53
CA LEU A 35 -1.10 -2.76 -11.95
C LEU A 35 0.15 -2.44 -12.75
N ALA A 36 1.32 -2.91 -12.37
CA ALA A 36 2.58 -2.71 -13.09
C ALA A 36 2.49 -3.19 -14.54
N SER A 37 1.82 -4.32 -14.77
CA SER A 37 1.55 -4.82 -16.12
C SER A 37 0.68 -3.86 -16.97
N ARG A 38 -0.10 -3.00 -16.32
CA ARG A 38 -0.94 -1.96 -16.93
C ARG A 38 -0.25 -0.61 -17.00
N ILE A 39 0.60 -0.29 -16.02
CA ILE A 39 1.35 0.97 -15.93
C ILE A 39 2.48 1.01 -16.96
N ASP A 40 3.20 -0.09 -17.18
CA ASP A 40 4.21 -0.17 -18.25
C ASP A 40 3.58 0.04 -19.65
N ALA A 41 2.26 -0.15 -19.78
CA ALA A 41 1.50 0.14 -20.99
C ALA A 41 0.88 1.55 -21.01
N ALA A 42 0.84 2.26 -19.88
CA ALA A 42 0.30 3.60 -19.77
C ALA A 42 1.43 4.63 -19.94
N GLN A 43 1.14 5.74 -20.63
CA GLN A 43 2.12 6.82 -20.83
C GLN A 43 2.65 7.34 -19.49
N PRO A 44 3.93 7.75 -19.43
CA PRO A 44 4.50 8.34 -18.23
C PRO A 44 3.72 9.61 -17.86
N CYS A 45 3.03 9.58 -16.73
CA CYS A 45 2.39 10.77 -16.18
C CYS A 45 3.46 11.78 -15.74
N GLU A 46 3.37 13.01 -16.24
CA GLU A 46 4.19 14.12 -15.77
C GLU A 46 3.67 14.62 -14.42
N GLY A 47 4.31 14.18 -13.33
CA GLY A 47 4.03 14.67 -11.98
C GLY A 47 4.08 13.58 -10.90
N PRO A 48 4.06 13.96 -9.61
CA PRO A 48 3.99 13.00 -8.51
C PRO A 48 2.68 12.21 -8.60
N CYS A 49 2.79 10.96 -9.02
CA CYS A 49 1.66 10.06 -9.19
C CYS A 49 1.35 9.42 -7.84
N ARG A 50 0.75 10.20 -6.94
CA ARG A 50 0.21 9.69 -5.69
C ARG A 50 -1.23 9.26 -5.90
N SER A 51 -1.52 8.04 -5.49
CA SER A 51 -2.88 7.53 -5.47
C SER A 51 -3.69 8.25 -4.39
N GLU A 52 -5.00 8.27 -4.56
CA GLU A 52 -5.93 8.61 -3.48
C GLU A 52 -5.77 7.64 -2.29
N GLU A 53 -6.36 7.99 -1.15
CA GLU A 53 -6.35 7.12 0.02
C GLU A 53 -7.23 5.88 -0.24
N PHE A 54 -6.65 4.68 -0.08
CA PHE A 54 -7.35 3.41 -0.20
C PHE A 54 -7.50 2.74 1.15
N ALA A 55 -8.70 2.22 1.42
CA ALA A 55 -8.96 1.41 2.61
C ALA A 55 -8.86 -0.10 2.30
N LEU A 56 -8.21 -0.84 3.20
CA LEU A 56 -8.13 -2.30 3.19
C LEU A 56 -8.65 -2.84 4.52
N SER A 57 -9.69 -3.65 4.45
CA SER A 57 -10.21 -4.37 5.62
C SER A 57 -9.64 -5.79 5.69
N LEU A 58 -9.13 -6.16 6.87
CA LEU A 58 -8.58 -7.47 7.19
C LEU A 58 -9.15 -7.96 8.53
N GLY A 59 -10.28 -8.66 8.47
CA GLY A 59 -11.01 -9.05 9.67
C GLY A 59 -11.45 -7.83 10.45
N ARG A 60 -11.00 -7.69 11.71
CA ARG A 60 -11.25 -6.50 12.53
C ARG A 60 -10.33 -5.33 12.21
N TRP A 61 -9.32 -5.50 11.36
CA TRP A 61 -8.42 -4.40 11.00
C TRP A 61 -8.95 -3.62 9.81
N SER A 62 -8.88 -2.29 9.88
CA SER A 62 -9.07 -1.39 8.75
C SER A 62 -7.82 -0.54 8.60
N LEU A 63 -7.16 -0.63 7.44
CA LEU A 63 -5.94 0.13 7.15
C LEU A 63 -6.19 1.08 6.00
N THR A 64 -5.72 2.32 6.11
CA THR A 64 -5.68 3.26 4.97
C THR A 64 -4.26 3.42 4.48
N TYR A 65 -4.07 3.45 3.16
CA TYR A 65 -2.77 3.62 2.53
C TYR A 65 -2.85 4.48 1.27
N GLU A 66 -1.75 5.16 0.97
CA GLU A 66 -1.53 5.89 -0.27
C GLU A 66 -0.38 5.23 -1.05
N VAL A 67 -0.47 5.16 -2.36
CA VAL A 67 0.57 4.59 -3.22
C VAL A 67 1.26 5.73 -3.98
N ASP A 68 2.56 5.90 -3.73
CA ASP A 68 3.42 6.73 -4.55
C ASP A 68 3.96 5.88 -5.70
N LEU A 69 3.36 6.04 -6.89
CA LEU A 69 3.75 5.31 -8.09
C LEU A 69 5.13 5.72 -8.59
N THR A 70 5.58 6.95 -8.31
CA THR A 70 6.91 7.44 -8.70
C THR A 70 8.01 6.76 -7.87
N ARG A 71 7.75 6.52 -6.58
CA ARG A 71 8.70 5.87 -5.67
C ARG A 71 8.51 4.35 -5.58
N GLY A 72 7.36 3.83 -6.02
CA GLY A 72 7.00 2.43 -5.86
C GLY A 72 6.82 2.06 -4.39
N ILE A 73 6.18 2.93 -3.61
CA ILE A 73 5.97 2.76 -2.17
C ILE A 73 4.48 2.94 -1.85
N ALA A 74 3.90 2.00 -1.11
CA ALA A 74 2.63 2.18 -0.43
C ALA A 74 2.90 2.62 1.01
N VAL A 75 2.41 3.80 1.39
CA VAL A 75 2.56 4.35 2.72
C VAL A 75 1.27 4.11 3.49
N VAL A 76 1.35 3.39 4.60
CA VAL A 76 0.19 3.16 5.45
C VAL A 76 -0.03 4.40 6.32
N ARG A 77 -1.18 5.04 6.15
CA ARG A 77 -1.57 6.28 6.81
C ARG A 77 -2.26 6.02 8.14
N GLN A 78 -3.13 5.02 8.17
CA GLN A 78 -3.93 4.68 9.36
C GLN A 78 -4.08 3.16 9.49
N ALA A 79 -4.12 2.67 10.73
CA ALA A 79 -4.50 1.29 11.04
C ALA A 79 -5.37 1.28 12.28
N MET A 80 -6.63 0.88 12.11
CA MET A 80 -7.62 0.79 13.15
C MET A 80 -8.01 -0.66 13.39
N HIS A 81 -8.24 -1.01 14.65
CA HIS A 81 -8.82 -2.29 15.05
C HIS A 81 -10.26 -2.04 15.49
N GLY A 82 -11.22 -2.59 14.76
CA GLY A 82 -12.64 -2.60 15.10
C GLY A 82 -12.87 -3.37 16.39
N LEU A 83 -13.65 -2.75 17.29
CA LEU A 83 -14.09 -3.30 18.57
C LEU A 83 -14.92 -4.57 18.36
#